data_AF-A0AAC9M109-F1
#
_entry.id   AF-A0AAC9M109-F1
#
_cell.length_a   1.000
_cell.length_b   1.000
_cell.length_c   1.000
_cell.angle_alpha   90.00
_cell.angle_beta   90.00
_cell.angle_gamma   90.00
#
_symmetry.space_group_name_H-M   'P 1'
#
loop_
_entity.id
_entity.type
_entity.pdbx_description
1 polymer ?
#
loop_
_entity_poly.entity_id
_entity_poly.type
_entity_poly.pdbx_seq_one_letter_code
_entity_poly.pdbx_strand_id
1 'polypeptide(L)' 'MSQNKREQVISHIRYLRQELREMHLGINEDDLFPEPGELRGLMAQLEALLELIEGNTKIQSNSEAA' A
#
# COMPACT_ATOMS: atom_id res chain seq x y z
N MET A 1 -15.50 -6.62 4.04
CA MET A 1 -14.85 -6.97 2.75
C MET A 1 -15.05 -8.45 2.46
N SER A 2 -15.21 -8.85 1.20
CA SER A 2 -15.19 -10.28 0.82
C SER A 2 -13.79 -10.86 1.03
N GLN A 3 -13.71 -12.17 1.30
CA GLN A 3 -12.43 -12.88 1.50
C GLN A 3 -11.45 -12.64 0.34
N ASN A 4 -11.94 -12.66 -0.89
CA ASN A 4 -11.15 -12.42 -2.10
C ASN A 4 -10.54 -11.00 -2.15
N LYS A 5 -11.31 -9.95 -1.78
CA LYS A 5 -10.77 -8.57 -1.69
C LYS A 5 -9.67 -8.45 -0.65
N ARG A 6 -9.79 -9.16 0.48
CA ARG A 6 -8.77 -9.17 1.53
C ARG A 6 -7.47 -9.79 1.02
N GLU A 7 -7.55 -10.91 0.31
CA GLU A 7 -6.39 -11.58 -0.27
C GLU A 7 -5.69 -10.72 -1.34
N GLN A 8 -6.47 -10.02 -2.18
CA GLN A 8 -5.93 -9.07 -3.15
C GLN A 8 -5.16 -7.92 -2.46
N VAL A 9 -5.73 -7.33 -1.40
CA VAL A 9 -5.07 -6.28 -0.62
C VAL A 9 -3.77 -6.79 0.02
N ILE A 10 -3.78 -8.00 0.59
CA ILE A 10 -2.59 -8.62 1.17
C ILE A 10 -1.51 -8.84 0.11
N SER A 11 -1.90 -9.34 -1.07
CA SER A 11 -0.98 -9.53 -2.20
C SER A 11 -0.37 -8.21 -2.66
N HIS A 12 -1.18 -7.16 -2.76
CA HIS A 12 -0.72 -5.84 -3.18
C HIS A 12 0.25 -5.20 -2.16
N ILE A 13 -0.03 -5.34 -0.85
CA ILE A 13 0.91 -4.89 0.21
C ILE A 13 2.24 -5.64 0.11
N ARG A 14 2.24 -6.94 -0.18
CA ARG A 14 3.48 -7.71 -0.35
C ARG A 14 4.28 -7.20 -1.55
N TYR A 15 3.61 -6.89 -2.65
CA TYR A 15 4.25 -6.32 -3.84
C TYR A 15 4.91 -4.96 -3.55
N LEU A 16 4.17 -4.02 -2.94
CA LEU A 16 4.70 -2.70 -2.60
C LEU A 16 5.93 -2.76 -1.67
N ARG A 17 5.92 -3.69 -0.70
CA ARG A 17 7.08 -3.92 0.19
C ARG A 17 8.28 -4.47 -0.57
N GLN A 18 8.07 -5.27 -1.59
CA GLN A 18 9.14 -5.80 -2.42
C GLN A 18 9.74 -4.68 -3.28
N GLU A 19 8.92 -3.86 -3.95
CA GLU A 19 9.43 -2.72 -4.71
C GLU A 19 10.20 -1.72 -3.86
N LEU A 20 9.70 -1.39 -2.66
CA LEU A 20 10.42 -0.53 -1.72
C LEU A 20 11.78 -1.11 -1.32
N ARG A 21 11.87 -2.44 -1.15
CA ARG A 21 13.13 -3.11 -0.83
C ARG A 21 14.10 -3.05 -2.01
N GLU A 22 13.63 -3.32 -3.22
CA GLU A 22 14.45 -3.25 -4.44
C GLU A 22 14.98 -1.84 -4.66
N MET A 23 14.12 -0.83 -4.52
CA MET A 23 14.50 0.58 -4.60
C MET A 23 15.54 0.97 -3.53
N HIS A 24 15.34 0.51 -2.29
CA HIS A 24 16.31 0.75 -1.21
C HIS A 24 17.66 0.06 -1.46
N LEU A 25 17.66 -1.16 -2.02
CA LEU A 25 18.90 -1.86 -2.37
C LEU A 25 19.61 -1.15 -3.53
N GLY A 26 18.88 -0.76 -4.58
CA GLY A 26 19.44 -0.02 -5.71
C GLY A 26 20.12 1.28 -5.28
N ILE A 27 19.53 2.01 -4.32
CA ILE A 27 20.15 3.22 -3.76
C ILE A 27 21.46 2.88 -3.01
N ASN A 28 21.44 1.86 -2.14
CA ASN A 28 22.57 1.59 -1.26
C ASN A 28 23.72 0.80 -1.91
N GLU A 29 23.41 -0.07 -2.86
CA GLU A 29 24.38 -0.98 -3.48
C GLU A 29 24.90 -0.43 -4.80
N ASP A 30 24.07 0.30 -5.56
CA ASP A 30 24.37 0.68 -6.95
C ASP A 30 24.27 2.20 -7.23
N ASP A 31 24.00 3.04 -6.22
CA ASP A 31 23.70 4.49 -6.37
C ASP A 31 22.56 4.78 -7.38
N LEU A 32 21.62 3.84 -7.52
CA LEU A 32 20.47 3.95 -8.40
C LEU A 32 19.30 4.62 -7.69
N PHE A 33 19.14 5.92 -7.95
CA PHE A 33 18.04 6.69 -7.40
C PHE A 33 16.77 6.52 -8.24
N PRO A 34 15.60 6.32 -7.60
CA PRO A 34 14.33 6.24 -8.30
C PRO A 34 13.97 7.59 -8.93
N GLU A 35 13.22 7.54 -10.03
CA GLU A 35 12.65 8.75 -10.60
C GLU A 35 11.58 9.32 -9.66
N PRO A 36 11.45 10.66 -9.53
CA PRO A 36 10.43 11.27 -8.67
C PRO A 36 9.00 10.83 -9.03
N GLY A 37 8.76 10.42 -10.29
CA GLY A 37 7.48 9.85 -10.72
C GLY A 37 7.19 8.48 -10.12
N GLU A 38 8.20 7.62 -10.03
CA GLU A 38 8.09 6.26 -9.49
C GLU A 38 7.80 6.31 -7.99
N LEU A 39 8.54 7.14 -7.26
CA LEU A 39 8.32 7.33 -5.82
C LEU A 39 6.91 7.88 -5.53
N ARG A 40 6.45 8.87 -6.31
CA ARG A 40 5.09 9.42 -6.18
C ARG A 40 4.01 8.38 -6.49
N GLY A 41 4.24 7.52 -7.49
CA GLY A 41 3.34 6.41 -7.82
C GLY A 41 3.19 5.43 -6.67
N LEU A 42 4.30 5.08 -6.01
CA LEU A 42 4.31 4.16 -4.87
C LEU A 42 3.61 4.78 -3.65
N MET A 43 3.89 6.06 -3.36
CA MET A 43 3.20 6.80 -2.30
C MET A 43 1.68 6.85 -2.51
N ALA A 44 1.22 7.14 -3.74
CA ALA A 44 -0.21 7.16 -4.06
C ALA A 44 -0.88 5.79 -3.85
N GLN A 45 -0.20 4.69 -4.18
CA GLN A 45 -0.72 3.34 -3.94
C GLN A 45 -0.83 3.02 -2.43
N LEU A 46 0.14 3.46 -1.63
CA LEU A 46 0.09 3.32 -0.17
C LEU A 46 -1.02 4.16 0.46
N GLU A 47 -1.22 5.40 0.01
CA GLU A 47 -2.30 6.27 0.45
C GLU A 47 -3.68 5.67 0.13
N ALA A 48 -3.87 5.14 -1.08
CA ALA A 48 -5.11 4.47 -1.46
C ALA A 48 -5.40 3.25 -0.58
N LEU A 49 -4.37 2.47 -0.23
CA LEU A 49 -4.49 1.34 0.70
C LEU A 49 -4.86 1.80 2.12
N LEU A 50 -4.29 2.91 2.59
CA LEU A 50 -4.63 3.49 3.89
C LEU A 50 -6.09 3.97 3.90
N GLU A 51 -6.53 4.68 2.86
CA GLU A 51 -7.90 5.14 2.70
C GLU A 51 -8.89 3.96 2.68
N LEU A 52 -8.54 2.85 2.03
CA LEU A 52 -9.37 1.63 2.05
C LEU A 52 -9.53 1.03 3.46
N ILE A 53 -8.50 1.12 4.30
CA ILE A 53 -8.55 0.64 5.68
C ILE A 53 -9.38 1.61 6.54
N GLU A 54 -9.12 2.90 6.44
CA GLU A 54 -9.80 3.95 7.21
C GLU A 54 -11.28 4.13 6.80
N GLY A 55 -11.58 3.98 5.52
CA GLY A 55 -12.95 3.97 5.01
C GLY A 55 -13.74 2.77 5.53
N ASN A 56 -13.10 1.61 5.69
CA ASN A 56 -13.72 0.43 6.30
C ASN A 56 -13.98 0.61 7.81
N THR A 57 -13.05 1.22 8.57
CA THR A 57 -13.23 1.42 10.02
C THR A 57 -14.37 2.40 10.33
N LYS A 58 -14.59 3.44 9.51
CA LYS A 58 -15.75 4.34 9.65
C LYS A 58 -17.09 3.64 9.39
N ILE A 59 -17.13 2.66 8.49
CA ILE A 59 -18.34 1.87 8.22
C ILE A 59 -18.62 0.89 9.37
N GLN A 60 -17.57 0.32 9.97
CA GLN A 60 -17.73 -0.57 11.14
C GLN A 60 -18.17 0.18 12.40
N SER A 61 -17.65 1.39 12.66
CA SER A 61 -18.03 2.18 13.84
C SER A 61 -19.51 2.62 13.86
N ASN A 62 -20.16 2.74 12.69
CA ASN A 62 -21.59 3.04 12.60
C ASN A 62 -22.49 1.80 12.63
N SER A 63 -21.92 0.59 12.51
CA SER A 63 -22.68 -0.67 12.48
C SER A 63 -22.89 -1.29 13.87
N GLU A 64 -22.15 -0.86 14.90
CA GLU A 64 -22.27 -1.37 16.28
C GLU A 64 -23.22 -0.52 17.16
N ALA A 65 -23.90 0.49 16.59
CA ALA A 65 -24.77 1.41 17.32
C ALA A 65 -26.28 1.24 17.05
N ALA A 66 -26.73 0.06 16.59
CA ALA A 66 -28.15 -0.24 16.33
C ALA A 66 -28.62 -1.53 17.03
#